data_AF-H0HVJ5-F1
#
_entry.id   AF-H0HVJ5-F1
#
_cell.length_a   1.000
_cell.length_b   1.000
_cell.length_c   1.000
_cell.angle_alpha   90.00
_cell.angle_beta   90.00
_cell.angle_gamma   90.00
#
_symmetry.space_group_name_H-M   'P 1'
#
loop_
_entity.id
_entity.type
_entity.pdbx_description
1 polymer ?
#
loop_
_entity_poly.entity_id
_entity_poly.type
_entity_poly.pdbx_seq_one_letter_code
_entity_poly.pdbx_strand_id
1 'polypeptide(L)'
;MENQNSIQLGEMKGFTDRLFDTLRRSGVESLSVPQNFYWTVHSSDAFALAEAPAPTMGDIWDDLADLRWELVDTPDEAVTLWHACDHLAGLFKAIASADIDGRLKNSKAGSRK
;
A
#
# COMPACT_ATOMS: atom_id res chain seq x y z
N MET A 1 29.59 13.79 6.07
CA MET A 1 28.61 12.86 5.46
C MET A 1 28.24 11.89 6.55
N GLU A 2 27.03 12.01 7.10
CA GLU A 2 26.53 10.98 8.00
C GLU A 2 26.35 9.68 7.21
N ASN A 3 26.90 8.58 7.71
CA ASN A 3 26.61 7.24 7.20
C ASN A 3 25.13 6.96 7.48
N GLN A 4 24.26 7.18 6.49
CA GLN A 4 22.85 6.83 6.57
C GLN A 4 22.67 5.32 6.36
N ASN A 5 23.02 4.54 7.38
CA ASN A 5 22.84 3.07 7.37
C ASN A 5 21.53 2.64 8.05
N SER A 6 20.61 3.57 8.35
CA SER A 6 19.33 3.25 8.97
C SER A 6 18.22 4.22 8.55
N ILE A 7 16.99 3.73 8.58
CA ILE A 7 15.76 4.50 8.39
C ILE A 7 15.00 4.46 9.72
N GLN A 8 14.51 5.60 10.18
CA GLN A 8 13.71 5.68 11.41
C GLN A 8 12.27 5.25 11.13
N LEU A 9 11.75 4.25 11.85
CA LEU A 9 10.36 3.80 11.68
C LEU A 9 9.34 4.91 11.95
N GLY A 10 9.64 5.81 12.89
CA GLY A 10 8.81 6.98 13.17
C GLY A 10 8.71 7.95 11.99
N GLU A 11 9.76 8.06 11.18
CA GLU A 11 9.75 8.88 9.96
C GLU A 11 8.88 8.21 8.88
N MET A 12 9.02 6.89 8.68
CA MET A 12 8.17 6.13 7.76
C MET A 12 6.69 6.26 8.11
N LYS A 13 6.35 6.14 9.39
CA LYS A 13 4.97 6.39 9.87
C LYS A 13 4.52 7.81 9.53
N GLY A 14 5.37 8.82 9.79
CA GLY A 14 5.06 10.21 9.49
C GLY A 14 4.79 10.48 8.01
N PHE A 15 5.52 9.82 7.10
CA PHE A 15 5.24 9.90 5.66
C PHE A 15 3.89 9.29 5.30
N THR A 16 3.59 8.11 5.82
CA THR A 16 2.30 7.43 5.60
C THR A 16 1.12 8.27 6.09
N ASP A 17 1.20 8.79 7.32
CA ASP A 17 0.16 9.66 7.88
C ASP A 17 -0.07 10.89 6.99
N ARG A 18 1.01 11.56 6.58
CA ARG A 18 0.94 12.77 5.74
C ARG A 18 0.41 12.48 4.34
N LEU A 19 0.69 11.31 3.78
CA LEU A 19 0.13 10.85 2.51
C LEU A 19 -1.39 10.71 2.62
N PHE A 20 -1.89 9.98 3.61
CA PHE A 20 -3.33 9.80 3.83
C PHE A 20 -4.05 11.10 4.16
N ASP A 21 -3.44 11.99 4.94
CA ASP A 21 -3.99 13.33 5.17
C ASP A 21 -4.09 14.14 3.87
N THR A 22 -3.13 13.98 2.96
CA THR A 22 -3.15 14.65 1.66
C THR A 22 -4.28 14.12 0.77
N LEU A 23 -4.46 12.80 0.72
CA LEU A 23 -5.57 12.17 0.01
C LEU A 23 -6.92 12.67 0.53
N ARG A 24 -7.12 12.69 1.85
CA ARG A 24 -8.35 13.20 2.48
C ARG A 24 -8.59 14.68 2.21
N ARG A 25 -7.56 15.52 2.31
CA ARG A 25 -7.67 16.96 1.98
C ARG A 25 -8.06 17.19 0.52
N SER A 26 -7.61 16.32 -0.39
CA SER A 26 -8.02 16.33 -1.80
C SER A 26 -9.45 15.84 -2.00
N GLY A 27 -10.08 15.23 -1.00
CA GLY A 27 -11.45 14.72 -1.06
C GLY A 27 -11.56 13.24 -1.46
N VAL A 28 -10.44 12.51 -1.40
CA VAL A 28 -10.38 11.06 -1.65
C VAL A 28 -10.74 10.33 -0.35
N GLU A 29 -11.91 9.72 -0.32
CA GLU A 29 -12.41 8.94 0.83
C GLU A 29 -12.40 7.42 0.56
N SER A 30 -12.40 7.02 -0.70
CA SER A 30 -12.39 5.63 -1.11
C SER A 30 -11.70 5.43 -2.45
N LEU A 31 -11.17 4.23 -2.65
CA LEU A 31 -10.52 3.82 -3.88
C LEU A 31 -11.48 2.96 -4.70
N SER A 32 -11.65 3.28 -5.98
CA SER A 32 -12.35 2.40 -6.91
C SER A 32 -11.37 1.37 -7.47
N VAL A 33 -11.70 0.08 -7.32
CA VAL A 33 -10.88 -1.06 -7.74
C VAL A 33 -11.55 -1.74 -8.94
N PRO A 34 -11.28 -1.31 -10.18
CA PRO A 34 -11.88 -1.91 -11.39
C PRO A 34 -11.28 -3.28 -11.74
N GLN A 35 -10.04 -3.52 -11.32
CA GLN A 35 -9.32 -4.79 -11.41
C GLN A 35 -8.61 -5.00 -10.08
N ASN A 36 -8.69 -6.21 -9.55
CA ASN A 36 -8.14 -6.59 -8.26
C ASN A 36 -6.70 -7.12 -8.36
N PHE A 37 -6.35 -7.80 -9.45
CA PHE A 37 -5.02 -8.37 -9.64
C PHE A 37 -3.99 -7.34 -10.13
N TYR A 38 -2.76 -7.44 -9.63
CA TYR A 38 -1.63 -6.61 -10.06
C TYR A 38 -0.30 -7.39 -10.06
N TRP A 39 0.61 -7.02 -10.95
CA TRP A 39 1.96 -7.57 -10.97
C TRP A 39 2.81 -7.00 -9.82
N THR A 40 3.56 -7.88 -9.15
CA THR A 40 4.48 -7.53 -8.07
C THR A 40 5.71 -8.42 -8.11
N VAL A 41 6.64 -8.17 -7.20
CA VAL A 41 7.81 -9.02 -6.92
C VAL A 41 7.74 -9.36 -5.43
N HIS A 42 8.11 -10.58 -5.06
CA HIS A 42 8.14 -11.01 -3.67
C HIS A 42 9.23 -10.25 -2.89
N SER A 43 8.98 -9.90 -1.61
CA SER A 43 9.90 -9.08 -0.82
C SER A 43 11.33 -9.62 -0.70
N SER A 44 11.51 -10.95 -0.71
CA SER A 44 12.85 -11.57 -0.71
C SER A 44 13.66 -11.25 -1.96
N ASP A 45 12.97 -11.07 -3.09
CA ASP A 45 13.58 -10.93 -4.40
C ASP A 45 13.73 -9.46 -4.79
N ALA A 46 12.94 -8.57 -4.18
CA ALA A 46 12.93 -7.13 -4.45
C ALA A 46 14.29 -6.44 -4.21
N PHE A 47 15.14 -7.02 -3.35
CA PHE A 47 16.48 -6.53 -3.05
C PHE A 47 17.60 -7.46 -3.55
N ALA A 48 17.26 -8.57 -4.20
CA ALA A 48 18.23 -9.49 -4.77
C ALA A 48 18.77 -8.91 -6.09
N LEU A 49 20.06 -8.57 -6.12
CA LEU A 49 20.71 -7.98 -7.30
C LEU A 49 21.41 -9.00 -8.20
N ALA A 50 21.51 -10.26 -7.76
CA ALA A 50 22.21 -11.30 -8.50
C ALA A 50 21.45 -11.76 -9.75
N GLU A 51 20.11 -11.78 -9.68
CA GLU A 51 19.23 -12.28 -10.72
C GLU A 51 18.01 -11.37 -10.86
N ALA A 52 17.42 -11.31 -12.06
CA ALA A 52 16.18 -10.58 -12.26
C ALA A 52 15.04 -11.29 -11.51
N PRO A 53 14.21 -10.57 -10.73
CA PRO A 53 13.13 -11.20 -10.00
C PRO A 53 12.06 -11.75 -10.96
N ALA A 54 11.44 -12.86 -10.57
CA ALA A 54 10.26 -13.36 -11.25
C ALA A 54 9.03 -12.55 -10.80
N PRO A 55 8.23 -11.99 -11.73
CA PRO A 55 7.01 -11.30 -11.35
C PRO A 55 5.99 -12.30 -10.82
N THR A 56 5.32 -11.93 -9.73
CA THR A 56 4.19 -12.63 -9.13
C THR A 56 2.92 -11.77 -9.25
N MET A 57 1.76 -12.37 -8.99
CA MET A 57 0.48 -11.66 -8.99
C MET A 57 0.02 -11.46 -7.55
N GLY A 58 -0.33 -10.23 -7.18
CA GLY A 58 -1.07 -9.92 -5.96
C GLY A 58 -2.53 -9.65 -6.25
N ASP A 59 -3.36 -9.64 -5.20
CA ASP A 59 -4.78 -9.31 -5.25
C ASP A 59 -5.09 -8.25 -4.17
N ILE A 60 -5.63 -7.11 -4.59
CA ILE A 60 -5.98 -5.99 -3.70
C ILE A 60 -6.98 -6.40 -2.62
N TRP A 61 -7.89 -7.33 -2.92
CA TRP A 61 -8.87 -7.79 -1.95
C TRP A 61 -8.27 -8.74 -0.91
N ASP A 62 -7.33 -9.59 -1.34
CA ASP A 62 -6.54 -10.40 -0.41
C ASP A 62 -5.67 -9.50 0.47
N ASP A 63 -4.98 -8.51 -0.13
CA ASP A 63 -4.18 -7.52 0.61
C ASP A 63 -4.99 -6.82 1.71
N LEU A 64 -6.23 -6.41 1.41
CA LEU A 64 -7.10 -5.77 2.38
C LEU A 64 -7.63 -6.74 3.45
N ALA A 65 -7.95 -7.98 3.07
CA ALA A 65 -8.46 -9.00 3.98
C ALA A 65 -7.37 -9.43 4.97
N ASP A 66 -6.17 -9.71 4.47
CA ASP A 66 -5.05 -10.18 5.28
C ASP A 66 -4.57 -9.08 6.23
N LEU A 67 -4.49 -7.82 5.79
CA LEU A 67 -4.16 -6.71 6.70
C LEU A 67 -5.18 -6.53 7.84
N ARG A 68 -6.47 -6.75 7.57
CA ARG A 68 -7.49 -6.70 8.63
C ARG A 68 -7.29 -7.83 9.62
N TRP A 69 -7.08 -9.04 9.11
CA TRP A 69 -6.86 -10.20 9.97
C TRP A 69 -5.60 -10.01 10.83
N GLU A 70 -4.45 -9.73 10.20
CA GLU A 70 -3.15 -9.66 10.85
C GLU A 70 -2.96 -8.47 11.80
N LEU A 71 -3.49 -7.29 11.46
CA LEU A 71 -3.21 -6.07 12.23
C LEU A 71 -4.37 -5.63 13.14
N VAL A 72 -5.59 -6.13 12.92
CA VAL A 72 -6.78 -5.69 13.65
C VAL A 72 -7.41 -6.83 14.44
N ASP A 73 -7.65 -7.98 13.81
CA ASP A 73 -8.45 -9.04 14.40
C ASP A 73 -7.64 -10.00 15.30
N THR A 74 -6.35 -10.20 15.02
CA THR A 74 -5.46 -11.08 15.80
C THR A 74 -4.15 -10.41 16.27
N PRO A 75 -4.21 -9.25 16.96
CA PRO A 75 -3.02 -8.47 17.30
C PRO A 75 -2.03 -9.16 18.26
N ASP A 76 -2.47 -10.21 18.97
CA ASP A 76 -1.65 -11.00 19.89
C ASP A 76 -1.13 -12.32 19.27
N GLU A 77 -1.53 -12.63 18.03
CA GLU A 77 -0.92 -13.71 17.26
C GLU A 77 0.39 -13.22 16.63
N ALA A 78 1.29 -14.16 16.28
CA ALA A 78 2.57 -13.82 15.66
C ALA A 78 2.33 -13.24 14.26
N VAL A 79 2.13 -11.92 14.19
CA VAL A 79 2.04 -11.18 12.93
C VAL A 79 3.30 -11.47 12.13
N THR A 80 3.11 -12.01 10.94
CA THR A 80 4.21 -12.20 10.01
C THR A 80 4.52 -10.84 9.40
N LEU A 81 5.36 -10.04 10.07
CA LEU A 81 5.57 -8.62 9.74
C LEU A 81 5.91 -8.37 8.27
N TRP A 82 6.67 -9.25 7.63
CA TRP A 82 6.99 -9.12 6.21
C TRP A 82 5.74 -9.26 5.33
N HIS A 83 4.79 -10.12 5.71
CA HIS A 83 3.56 -10.39 4.98
C HIS A 83 2.62 -9.17 5.04
N ALA A 84 2.39 -8.64 6.24
CA ALA A 84 1.66 -7.38 6.44
C ALA A 84 2.29 -6.23 5.65
N CYS A 85 3.62 -6.13 5.62
CA CYS A 85 4.31 -5.12 4.82
C CYS A 85 4.09 -5.29 3.30
N ASP A 86 4.11 -6.53 2.79
CA ASP A 86 3.86 -6.82 1.38
C ASP A 86 2.45 -6.43 0.95
N HIS A 87 1.44 -6.81 1.76
CA HIS A 87 0.05 -6.43 1.50
C HIS A 87 -0.16 -4.92 1.55
N LEU A 88 0.45 -4.22 2.52
CA LEU A 88 0.34 -2.76 2.60
C LEU A 88 1.00 -2.08 1.39
N ALA A 89 2.14 -2.61 0.92
CA ALA A 89 2.78 -2.13 -0.31
C ALA A 89 1.88 -2.34 -1.54
N GLY A 90 1.13 -3.45 -1.59
CA GLY A 90 0.08 -3.70 -2.57
C GLY A 90 -0.98 -2.60 -2.60
N LEU A 91 -1.53 -2.25 -1.44
CA LEU A 91 -2.52 -1.17 -1.33
C LEU A 91 -1.94 0.20 -1.75
N PHE A 92 -0.67 0.49 -1.47
CA PHE A 92 -0.02 1.70 -1.97
C PHE A 92 0.14 1.71 -3.50
N LYS A 93 0.42 0.56 -4.13
CA LYS A 93 0.41 0.44 -5.60
C LYS A 93 -0.98 0.71 -6.16
N ALA A 94 -2.04 0.25 -5.50
CA ALA A 94 -3.41 0.52 -5.92
C ALA A 94 -3.75 2.02 -5.87
N ILE A 95 -3.32 2.73 -4.81
CA ILE A 95 -3.45 4.19 -4.71
C ILE A 95 -2.68 4.88 -5.84
N ALA A 96 -1.42 4.50 -6.06
CA ALA A 96 -0.58 5.10 -7.10
C ALA A 96 -1.14 4.87 -8.50
N SER A 97 -1.60 3.64 -8.83
CA SER A 97 -2.26 3.33 -10.09
C SER A 97 -3.52 4.16 -10.30
N ALA A 98 -4.33 4.35 -9.26
CA ALA A 98 -5.52 5.18 -9.38
C ALA A 98 -5.19 6.67 -9.57
N ASP A 99 -4.09 7.18 -9.01
CA ASP A 99 -3.63 8.54 -9.29
C ASP A 99 -3.18 8.70 -10.74
N ILE A 100 -2.34 7.77 -11.22
CA ILE A 100 -1.84 7.72 -12.61
C ILE A 100 -3.00 7.70 -13.61
N ASP A 101 -4.05 6.94 -13.31
CA ASP A 101 -5.23 6.81 -14.18
C ASP A 101 -6.26 7.93 -14.00
N GLY A 102 -6.03 8.89 -13.10
CA GLY A 102 -7.01 9.95 -12.78
C GLY A 102 -8.29 9.43 -12.10
N ARG A 103 -8.23 8.27 -11.44
CA ARG A 103 -9.35 7.59 -10.77
C ARG A 103 -9.51 7.95 -9.30
N LEU A 104 -8.62 8.76 -8.71
CA LEU A 104 -8.82 9.31 -7.36
C LEU A 104 -10.00 10.29 -7.39
N LYS A 105 -11.20 9.79 -7.04
CA LYS A 105 -12.42 10.60 -7.09
C LYS A 105 -12.49 11.53 -5.89
N ASN A 106 -12.83 12.79 -6.16
CA ASN A 106 -13.27 13.72 -5.13
C ASN A 106 -14.73 13.41 -4.78
N SER A 107 -14.98 13.04 -3.53
CA SER A 107 -16.33 12.81 -2.98
C SER A 107 -17.29 14.01 -3.15
N LYS A 108 -16.77 15.21 -3.43
CA LYS A 108 -17.54 16.45 -3.63
C LYS A 108 -18.08 16.68 -5.05
N ALA A 109 -17.77 15.83 -6.04
CA ALA A 109 -18.23 16.03 -7.42
C ALA A 109 -19.60 15.39 -7.74
N GLY A 110 -20.21 14.67 -6.79
CA GLY A 110 -21.42 13.87 -7.02
C GLY A 110 -22.78 14.56 -6.79
N SER A 111 -22.81 15.80 -6.28
CA SER A 111 -24.09 16.49 -5.96
C SER A 111 -24.30 17.72 -6.84
N ARG A 112 -24.48 17.50 -8.14
CA ARG A 112 -25.20 18.43 -9.02
C ARG A 112 -26.15 17.64 -9.92
N LYS A 113 -27.33 17.31 -9.40
CA LYS A 113 -28.59 17.28 -10.13
C LYS A 113 -29.70 17.66 -9.17
#